data_AF-A0A0M1J4V1-F1
#
_entry.id   AF-A0A0M1J4V1-F1
#
_cell.length_a   1.000
_cell.length_b   1.000
_cell.length_c   1.000
_cell.angle_alpha   90.00
_cell.angle_beta   90.00
_cell.angle_gamma   90.00
#
_symmetry.space_group_name_H-M   'P 1'
#
loop_
_entity.id
_entity.type
_entity.pdbx_description
1 polymer ?
#
loop_
_entity_poly.entity_id
_entity_poly.type
_entity_poly.pdbx_seq_one_letter_code
_entity_poly.pdbx_strand_id
1 'polypeptide(L)'
;QLRAKLYKPDILTQTIQLRSAKQAIAQAPQTNFKLAQIATAQPPKFQIIKPGDQSRRQDATLQLVLELDKQKEPLDRVDIYVNDRLSDLLTQARLGKMALPVKAGKQRQNHTVTLEPGTNRIRIVAHNRIGATTKELTVYLTARTQQVKGDLYLVAVGVSDYANDDLDLRFAAADAQAFHQAILRQSSNLYKQVHERLLITGGTTPPTANNIRDALDLFTQATPKDTIILFLAGHGVRQYMQYYFLPQDADSRNQQWRSSTVIRWNELQTALATAKGQRLFFVDTCHSAAAINPRLIKDAADARLLVFSATDA
;
A
#
# COMPACT_ATOMS: atom_id res chain seq x y z
N GLN A 1 14.11 -5.04 -1.86
CA GLN A 1 14.29 -6.46 -1.45
C GLN A 1 15.72 -6.75 -1.00
N LEU A 2 16.77 -6.30 -1.71
CA LEU A 2 18.15 -6.34 -1.22
C LEU A 2 18.35 -5.67 0.15
N ARG A 3 17.54 -4.65 0.47
CA ARG A 3 17.47 -4.04 1.81
C ARG A 3 17.35 -5.08 2.93
N ALA A 4 16.50 -6.10 2.86
CA ALA A 4 16.39 -7.09 3.95
C ALA A 4 17.70 -7.84 4.21
N LYS A 5 18.56 -7.94 3.20
CA LYS A 5 19.86 -8.62 3.26
C LYS A 5 21.03 -7.65 3.53
N LEU A 6 20.97 -6.42 2.99
CA LEU A 6 22.05 -5.42 3.04
C LEU A 6 21.84 -4.32 4.07
N TYR A 7 20.60 -4.06 4.50
CA TYR A 7 20.30 -3.08 5.54
C TYR A 7 20.52 -3.71 6.90
N LYS A 8 21.66 -3.40 7.49
CA LYS A 8 22.11 -3.86 8.81
C LYS A 8 22.25 -2.68 9.76
N PRO A 9 21.13 -2.06 10.19
CA PRO A 9 21.17 -0.96 11.15
C PRO A 9 21.75 -1.39 12.51
N ASP A 10 21.64 -2.68 12.83
CA ASP A 10 22.30 -3.34 13.96
C ASP A 10 23.83 -3.24 13.87
N ILE A 11 24.42 -3.58 12.72
CA ILE A 11 25.87 -3.43 12.49
C ILE A 11 26.29 -1.97 12.57
N LEU A 12 25.51 -1.05 12.00
CA LEU A 12 25.80 0.40 12.07
C LEU A 12 25.75 0.92 13.52
N THR A 13 24.74 0.52 14.29
CA THR A 13 24.59 0.90 15.70
C THR A 13 25.76 0.37 16.53
N GLN A 14 26.13 -0.90 16.32
CA GLN A 14 27.26 -1.53 17.00
C GLN A 14 28.60 -0.93 16.57
N THR A 15 28.74 -0.49 15.32
CA THR A 15 29.96 0.18 14.84
C THR A 15 30.22 1.47 15.60
N ILE A 16 29.16 2.25 15.89
CA ILE A 16 29.26 3.48 16.67
C ILE A 16 29.63 3.17 18.13
N GLN A 17 28.98 2.17 18.74
CA GLN A 17 29.22 1.78 20.14
C GLN A 17 30.62 1.20 20.36
N LEU A 18 31.03 0.26 19.50
CA LEU A 18 32.32 -0.44 19.58
C LEU A 18 33.46 0.35 18.97
N ARG A 19 33.16 1.47 18.29
CA ARG A 19 34.11 2.30 17.52
C ARG A 19 34.94 1.48 16.52
N SER A 20 34.38 0.36 16.05
CA SER A 20 35.06 -0.61 15.20
C SER A 20 34.06 -1.39 14.36
N ALA A 21 34.07 -1.13 13.05
CA ALA A 21 33.24 -1.86 12.11
C ALA A 21 33.58 -3.37 12.12
N LYS A 22 34.85 -3.72 12.32
CA LYS A 22 35.32 -5.11 12.35
C LYS A 22 34.74 -5.88 13.54
N GLN A 23 34.72 -5.28 14.73
CA GLN A 23 34.14 -5.91 15.92
C GLN A 23 32.61 -5.97 15.84
N ALA A 24 31.97 -4.92 15.31
CA ALA A 24 30.52 -4.90 15.09
C ALA A 24 30.06 -6.00 14.13
N ILE A 25 30.80 -6.23 13.04
CA ILE A 25 30.51 -7.33 12.09
C ILE A 25 30.73 -8.70 12.73
N ALA A 26 31.77 -8.87 13.56
CA ALA A 26 32.07 -10.14 14.22
C ALA A 26 31.02 -10.52 15.29
N GLN A 27 30.41 -9.53 15.93
CA GLN A 27 29.36 -9.72 16.94
C GLN A 27 27.95 -9.78 16.35
N ALA A 28 27.76 -9.32 15.11
CA ALA A 28 26.49 -9.47 14.43
C ALA A 28 26.22 -10.94 14.08
N PRO A 29 24.98 -11.44 14.23
CA PRO A 29 24.66 -12.81 13.85
C PRO A 29 25.10 -13.03 12.40
N GLN A 30 25.93 -14.05 12.18
CA GLN A 30 26.42 -14.46 10.85
C GLN A 30 25.22 -14.57 9.91
N THR A 31 25.02 -13.57 9.06
CA THR A 31 23.91 -13.64 8.11
C THR A 31 24.27 -14.74 7.11
N ASN A 32 23.40 -15.73 6.93
CA ASN A 32 23.54 -16.77 5.89
C ASN A 32 23.65 -16.23 4.44
N PHE A 33 23.67 -14.90 4.29
CA PHE A 33 23.84 -14.19 3.05
C PHE A 33 25.32 -14.00 2.73
N LYS A 34 25.77 -14.57 1.62
CA LYS A 34 27.11 -14.32 1.06
C LYS A 34 26.98 -13.40 -0.15
N LEU A 35 27.79 -12.35 -0.25
CA LEU A 35 27.82 -11.44 -1.42
C LEU A 35 27.98 -12.19 -2.75
N ALA A 36 28.75 -13.29 -2.76
CA ALA A 36 28.90 -14.18 -3.92
C ALA A 36 27.58 -14.81 -4.41
N GLN A 37 26.57 -14.94 -3.55
CA GLN A 37 25.23 -15.39 -3.95
C GLN A 37 24.51 -14.34 -4.80
N ILE A 38 24.80 -13.04 -4.65
CA ILE A 38 24.23 -11.99 -5.51
C ILE A 38 24.73 -12.15 -6.96
N ALA A 39 25.99 -12.56 -7.13
CA ALA A 39 26.60 -12.72 -8.46
C ALA A 39 26.03 -13.91 -9.25
N THR A 40 25.41 -14.89 -8.58
CA THR A 40 24.98 -16.16 -9.20
C THR A 40 23.48 -16.39 -9.18
N ALA A 41 22.78 -15.79 -8.23
CA ALA A 41 21.34 -15.95 -8.07
C ALA A 41 20.60 -14.88 -8.88
N GLN A 42 19.55 -15.29 -9.60
CA GLN A 42 18.82 -14.42 -10.53
C GLN A 42 17.36 -14.29 -10.10
N PRO A 43 16.73 -13.13 -10.33
CA PRO A 43 15.27 -13.01 -10.27
C PRO A 43 14.57 -13.98 -11.24
N PRO A 44 13.27 -14.26 -11.04
CA PRO A 44 12.58 -15.24 -11.85
C PRO A 44 12.54 -14.86 -13.33
N LYS A 45 12.88 -15.78 -14.23
CA LYS A 45 12.75 -15.54 -15.68
C LYS A 45 11.44 -16.09 -16.22
N PHE A 46 10.66 -15.28 -16.93
CA PHE A 46 9.40 -15.73 -17.51
C PHE A 46 9.08 -14.99 -18.81
N GLN A 47 8.16 -15.56 -19.59
CA GLN A 47 7.64 -15.01 -20.83
C GLN A 47 6.11 -14.99 -20.79
N ILE A 48 5.51 -14.00 -21.45
CA ILE A 48 4.08 -13.97 -21.71
C ILE A 48 3.87 -14.68 -23.04
N ILE A 49 3.22 -15.84 -23.02
CA ILE A 49 2.93 -16.63 -24.22
C ILE A 49 1.62 -16.15 -24.87
N LYS A 50 0.63 -15.82 -24.04
CA LYS A 50 -0.65 -15.24 -24.48
C LYS A 50 -1.17 -14.25 -23.43
N PRO A 51 -1.83 -13.16 -23.84
CA PRO A 51 -2.01 -12.72 -25.22
C PRO A 51 -0.75 -12.01 -25.76
N GLY A 52 -0.74 -11.67 -27.05
CA GLY A 52 0.26 -10.76 -27.60
C GLY A 52 0.05 -9.31 -27.09
N ASP A 53 1.13 -8.54 -27.03
CA ASP A 53 1.06 -7.12 -26.72
C ASP A 53 0.24 -6.37 -27.78
N GLN A 54 -0.45 -5.33 -27.35
CA GLN A 54 -1.38 -4.51 -28.13
C GLN A 54 -2.54 -5.28 -28.79
N SER A 55 -2.83 -6.51 -28.32
CA SER A 55 -3.93 -7.31 -28.87
C SER A 55 -5.30 -6.66 -28.60
N ARG A 56 -6.22 -6.84 -29.54
CA ARG A 56 -7.60 -6.35 -29.47
C ARG A 56 -8.56 -7.50 -29.22
N ARG A 57 -9.54 -7.31 -28.33
CA ARG A 57 -10.51 -8.33 -27.94
C ARG A 57 -11.91 -7.74 -27.81
N GLN A 58 -12.91 -8.62 -27.86
CA GLN A 58 -14.31 -8.30 -27.56
C GLN A 58 -14.78 -8.94 -26.25
N ASP A 59 -14.17 -10.04 -25.82
CA ASP A 59 -14.43 -10.64 -24.51
C ASP A 59 -13.59 -9.96 -23.42
N ALA A 60 -14.24 -9.60 -22.31
CA ALA A 60 -13.61 -9.05 -21.12
C ALA A 60 -12.78 -10.11 -20.37
N THR A 61 -13.07 -11.40 -20.55
CA THR A 61 -12.28 -12.48 -19.95
C THR A 61 -11.03 -12.72 -20.79
N LEU A 62 -9.86 -12.55 -20.16
CA LEU A 62 -8.57 -12.78 -20.78
C LEU A 62 -7.86 -13.97 -20.13
N GLN A 63 -7.56 -14.96 -20.97
CA GLN A 63 -6.63 -16.06 -20.62
C GLN A 63 -5.19 -15.57 -20.79
N LEU A 64 -4.50 -15.40 -19.67
CA LEU A 64 -3.09 -15.05 -19.60
C LEU A 64 -2.26 -16.31 -19.38
N VAL A 65 -1.35 -16.61 -20.32
CA VAL A 65 -0.46 -17.77 -20.23
C VAL A 65 0.96 -17.30 -20.05
N LEU A 66 1.57 -17.68 -18.93
CA LEU A 66 2.96 -17.40 -18.61
C LEU A 66 3.80 -18.66 -18.78
N GLU A 67 4.98 -18.55 -19.37
CA GLU A 67 6.00 -19.60 -19.37
C GLU A 67 7.14 -19.18 -18.47
N LEU A 68 7.30 -19.87 -17.33
CA LEU A 68 8.43 -19.73 -16.43
C LEU A 68 9.57 -20.57 -16.97
N ASP A 69 10.75 -19.96 -17.14
CA ASP A 69 11.97 -20.68 -17.49
C ASP A 69 12.42 -21.59 -16.34
N LYS A 70 13.43 -22.44 -16.58
CA LYS A 70 14.07 -23.22 -15.51
C LYS A 70 14.66 -22.26 -14.47
N GLN A 71 14.10 -22.25 -13.27
CA GLN A 71 14.58 -21.42 -12.17
C GLN A 71 15.59 -22.19 -11.32
N LYS A 72 16.68 -21.54 -10.91
CA LYS A 72 17.59 -22.06 -9.87
C LYS A 72 17.03 -21.83 -8.45
N GLU A 73 16.05 -20.96 -8.36
CA GLU A 73 15.56 -20.31 -7.14
C GLU A 73 14.05 -20.56 -7.05
N PRO A 74 13.50 -21.00 -5.89
CA PRO A 74 12.07 -21.17 -5.72
C PRO A 74 11.30 -19.88 -6.03
N LEU A 75 10.16 -20.04 -6.70
CA LEU A 75 9.26 -18.93 -6.97
C LEU A 75 8.41 -18.68 -5.72
N ASP A 76 8.47 -17.46 -5.20
CA ASP A 76 7.70 -17.09 -4.01
C ASP A 76 6.25 -16.80 -4.38
N ARG A 77 6.03 -16.03 -5.45
CA ARG A 77 4.70 -15.62 -5.94
C ARG A 77 4.73 -14.96 -7.32
N VAL A 78 3.58 -14.90 -7.97
CA VAL A 78 3.33 -14.10 -9.17
C VAL A 78 2.14 -13.19 -8.90
N ASP A 79 2.35 -11.88 -8.99
CA ASP A 79 1.31 -10.87 -8.81
C ASP A 79 0.92 -10.31 -10.20
N ILE A 80 -0.36 -10.43 -10.59
CA ILE A 80 -0.89 -9.96 -11.90
C ILE A 80 -1.84 -8.82 -11.66
N TYR A 81 -1.67 -7.75 -12.44
CA TYR A 81 -2.44 -6.53 -12.24
C TYR A 81 -2.99 -6.02 -13.55
N VAL A 82 -4.22 -5.51 -13.53
CA VAL A 82 -4.93 -4.89 -14.63
C VAL A 82 -5.27 -3.47 -14.21
N ASN A 83 -4.81 -2.46 -14.96
CA ASN A 83 -5.02 -1.03 -14.65
C ASN A 83 -4.69 -0.69 -13.19
N ASP A 84 -3.53 -1.16 -12.75
CA ASP A 84 -3.04 -1.01 -11.39
C ASP A 84 -3.79 -1.73 -10.26
N ARG A 85 -4.82 -2.51 -10.60
CA ARG A 85 -5.55 -3.36 -9.66
C ARG A 85 -5.05 -4.81 -9.70
N LEU A 86 -4.83 -5.44 -8.54
CA LEU A 86 -4.44 -6.85 -8.47
C LEU A 86 -5.62 -7.73 -8.94
N SER A 87 -5.40 -8.53 -9.98
CA SER A 87 -6.45 -9.21 -10.74
C SER A 87 -6.74 -10.64 -10.28
N ASP A 88 -6.05 -11.20 -9.28
CA ASP A 88 -6.34 -12.58 -8.88
C ASP A 88 -6.06 -12.93 -7.40
N LEU A 89 -6.94 -13.77 -6.88
CA LEU A 89 -7.15 -14.23 -5.50
C LEU A 89 -6.20 -15.35 -5.06
N LEU A 90 -5.05 -15.53 -5.71
CA LEU A 90 -3.97 -16.38 -5.18
C LEU A 90 -3.19 -15.73 -4.03
N THR A 91 -3.70 -14.61 -3.49
CA THR A 91 -3.25 -14.05 -2.22
C THR A 91 -3.72 -14.89 -1.01
N GLN A 92 -4.67 -15.82 -1.18
CA GLN A 92 -5.09 -16.72 -0.09
C GLN A 92 -4.05 -17.80 0.26
N ALA A 93 -2.98 -17.97 -0.50
CA ALA A 93 -1.82 -18.76 -0.08
C ALA A 93 -0.89 -18.02 0.89
N ARG A 94 -1.12 -16.72 1.18
CA ARG A 94 -0.24 -15.90 2.03
C ARG A 94 -0.54 -15.94 3.55
N LEU A 95 -1.08 -17.05 4.05
CA LEU A 95 -1.00 -17.38 5.49
C LEU A 95 -0.11 -18.59 5.80
N GLY A 96 0.53 -19.19 4.78
CA GLY A 96 1.49 -20.28 4.98
C GLY A 96 2.70 -20.12 4.07
N LYS A 97 3.89 -20.13 4.65
CA LYS A 97 5.20 -20.07 3.97
C LYS A 97 5.44 -21.31 3.08
N MET A 98 4.71 -21.46 1.98
CA MET A 98 5.03 -22.48 0.97
C MET A 98 5.46 -21.78 -0.29
N ALA A 99 6.78 -21.66 -0.46
CA ALA A 99 7.36 -21.36 -1.76
C ALA A 99 6.84 -22.40 -2.77
N LEU A 100 6.46 -21.96 -3.98
CA LEU A 100 6.05 -22.90 -5.02
C LEU A 100 7.27 -23.78 -5.34
N PRO A 101 7.14 -25.12 -5.30
CA PRO A 101 8.28 -26.02 -5.48
C PRO A 101 8.94 -25.80 -6.84
N VAL A 102 10.28 -25.82 -6.86
CA VAL A 102 11.07 -25.77 -8.10
C VAL A 102 10.82 -27.09 -8.85
N LYS A 103 9.85 -27.10 -9.75
CA LYS A 103 9.66 -28.22 -10.68
C LYS A 103 10.68 -28.12 -11.81
N ALA A 104 11.25 -29.26 -12.21
CA ALA A 104 12.25 -29.31 -13.26
C ALA A 104 11.64 -28.95 -14.63
N GLY A 105 12.28 -28.03 -15.35
CA GLY A 105 11.91 -27.66 -16.72
C GLY A 105 11.13 -26.35 -16.84
N LYS A 106 10.69 -26.05 -18.07
CA LYS A 106 9.80 -24.91 -18.35
C LYS A 106 8.40 -25.21 -17.82
N GLN A 107 7.77 -24.23 -17.20
CA GLN A 107 6.43 -24.38 -16.62
C GLN A 107 5.46 -23.39 -17.22
N ARG A 108 4.28 -23.87 -17.64
CA ARG A 108 3.19 -22.98 -18.06
C ARG A 108 2.21 -22.77 -16.93
N GLN A 109 1.86 -21.50 -16.69
CA GLN A 109 0.81 -21.10 -15.76
C GLN A 109 -0.29 -20.38 -16.53
N ASN A 110 -1.53 -20.80 -16.31
CA ASN A 110 -2.71 -20.16 -16.87
C ASN A 110 -3.37 -19.34 -15.78
N HIS A 111 -3.69 -18.09 -16.10
CA HIS A 111 -4.36 -17.15 -15.23
C HIS A 111 -5.54 -16.55 -15.97
N THR A 112 -6.63 -16.29 -15.26
CA THR A 112 -7.80 -15.62 -15.85
C THR A 112 -7.86 -14.22 -15.28
N VAL A 113 -7.79 -13.22 -16.16
CA VAL A 113 -7.90 -11.81 -15.77
C VAL A 113 -9.11 -11.18 -16.44
N THR A 114 -9.77 -10.25 -15.74
CA THR A 114 -10.91 -9.51 -16.28
C THR A 114 -10.42 -8.15 -16.78
N LEU A 115 -10.68 -7.83 -18.04
CA LEU A 115 -10.40 -6.56 -18.67
C LEU A 115 -11.51 -5.54 -18.43
N GLU A 116 -11.14 -4.28 -18.33
CA GLU A 116 -12.03 -3.13 -18.36
C GLU A 116 -12.24 -2.64 -19.80
N PRO A 117 -13.36 -1.97 -20.13
CA PRO A 117 -13.53 -1.37 -21.46
C PRO A 117 -12.39 -0.42 -21.83
N GLY A 118 -11.95 -0.48 -23.09
CA GLY A 118 -10.87 0.36 -23.60
C GLY A 118 -9.48 -0.23 -23.38
N THR A 119 -8.53 0.61 -23.02
CA THR A 119 -7.11 0.25 -22.89
C THR A 119 -6.84 -0.37 -21.52
N ASN A 120 -6.28 -1.57 -21.49
CA ASN A 120 -5.89 -2.27 -20.27
C ASN A 120 -4.38 -2.45 -20.22
N ARG A 121 -3.73 -1.90 -19.20
CA ARG A 121 -2.32 -2.19 -18.90
C ARG A 121 -2.24 -3.38 -17.96
N ILE A 122 -1.67 -4.48 -18.43
CA ILE A 122 -1.48 -5.70 -17.66
C ILE A 122 -0.02 -5.76 -17.21
N ARG A 123 0.20 -5.77 -15.90
CA ARG A 123 1.53 -5.87 -15.29
C ARG A 123 1.66 -7.16 -14.52
N ILE A 124 2.67 -7.97 -14.84
CA ILE A 124 3.00 -9.22 -14.17
C ILE A 124 4.31 -9.07 -13.42
N VAL A 125 4.33 -9.42 -12.14
CA VAL A 125 5.52 -9.37 -11.29
C VAL A 125 5.76 -10.75 -10.68
N ALA A 126 6.86 -11.41 -11.07
CA ALA A 126 7.28 -12.69 -10.51
C ALA A 126 8.36 -12.47 -9.46
N HIS A 127 8.20 -13.03 -8.26
CA HIS A 127 9.08 -12.82 -7.11
C HIS A 127 9.80 -14.11 -6.69
N ASN A 128 11.06 -13.99 -6.27
CA ASN A 128 11.77 -15.00 -5.49
C ASN A 128 12.61 -14.34 -4.38
N ARG A 129 13.34 -15.17 -3.60
CA ARG A 129 14.25 -14.70 -2.54
C ARG A 129 15.37 -13.76 -3.01
N ILE A 130 15.61 -13.62 -4.31
CA ILE A 130 16.65 -12.76 -4.88
C ILE A 130 16.07 -11.42 -5.30
N GLY A 131 14.96 -11.43 -6.03
CA GLY A 131 14.40 -10.24 -6.62
C GLY A 131 13.04 -10.49 -7.28
N ALA A 132 12.63 -9.52 -8.10
CA ALA A 132 11.45 -9.62 -8.93
C ALA A 132 11.77 -9.31 -10.38
N THR A 133 11.06 -9.99 -11.29
CA THR A 133 11.04 -9.65 -12.71
C THR A 133 9.66 -9.12 -13.04
N THR A 134 9.61 -8.00 -13.77
CA THR A 134 8.36 -7.38 -14.20
C THR A 134 8.25 -7.47 -15.72
N LYS A 135 7.07 -7.83 -16.21
CA LYS A 135 6.69 -7.69 -17.61
C LYS A 135 5.35 -6.99 -17.71
N GLU A 136 5.18 -6.22 -18.77
CA GLU A 136 3.95 -5.48 -19.04
C GLU A 136 3.50 -5.74 -20.47
N LEU A 137 2.20 -5.71 -20.67
CA LEU A 137 1.57 -5.70 -21.98
C LEU A 137 0.32 -4.81 -21.93
N THR A 138 -0.10 -4.32 -23.08
CA THR A 138 -1.35 -3.59 -23.26
C THR A 138 -2.34 -4.46 -24.03
N VAL A 139 -3.58 -4.51 -23.57
CA VAL A 139 -4.67 -5.22 -24.26
C VAL A 139 -5.86 -4.27 -24.41
N TYR A 140 -6.43 -4.20 -25.60
CA TYR A 140 -7.57 -3.33 -25.89
C TYR A 140 -8.87 -4.14 -25.89
N LEU A 141 -9.79 -3.81 -24.98
CA LEU A 141 -11.17 -4.32 -25.02
C LEU A 141 -12.02 -3.37 -25.85
N THR A 142 -12.39 -3.81 -27.05
CA THR A 142 -13.20 -3.04 -28.01
C THR A 142 -14.70 -3.18 -27.81
N ALA A 143 -15.13 -4.07 -26.92
CA ALA A 143 -16.55 -4.17 -26.58
C ALA A 143 -17.03 -2.87 -25.94
N ARG A 144 -18.16 -2.36 -26.45
CA ARG A 144 -18.94 -1.32 -25.77
C ARG A 144 -19.58 -1.96 -24.54
N THR A 145 -18.80 -2.20 -23.50
CA THR A 145 -19.37 -2.45 -22.18
C THR A 145 -19.65 -1.11 -21.56
N GLN A 146 -20.88 -0.94 -21.05
CA GLN A 146 -21.23 0.22 -20.25
C GLN A 146 -20.22 0.26 -19.09
N GLN A 147 -19.41 1.31 -19.02
CA GLN A 147 -18.36 1.44 -18.02
C GLN A 147 -19.04 1.32 -16.64
N VAL A 148 -18.84 0.20 -15.95
CA VAL A 148 -19.52 -0.07 -14.69
C VAL A 148 -18.85 0.84 -13.65
N LYS A 149 -19.52 1.94 -13.31
CA LYS A 149 -19.07 2.84 -12.24
C LYS A 149 -19.02 2.06 -10.93
N GLY A 150 -17.87 2.05 -10.27
CA GLY A 150 -17.75 1.58 -8.89
C GLY A 150 -18.33 2.61 -7.91
N ASP A 151 -18.36 2.24 -6.65
CA ASP A 151 -18.67 3.16 -5.55
C ASP A 151 -17.40 3.92 -5.10
N LEU A 152 -17.59 5.07 -4.48
CA LEU A 152 -16.54 5.82 -3.78
C LEU A 152 -16.73 5.66 -2.27
N TYR A 153 -15.66 5.30 -1.56
CA TYR A 153 -15.59 5.28 -0.11
C TYR A 153 -14.63 6.37 0.35
N LEU A 154 -15.16 7.41 1.00
CA LEU A 154 -14.41 8.60 1.41
C LEU A 154 -14.43 8.73 2.93
N VAL A 155 -13.25 8.74 3.56
CA VAL A 155 -13.09 9.14 4.96
C VAL A 155 -12.18 10.37 4.99
N ALA A 156 -12.69 11.49 5.50
CA ALA A 156 -11.93 12.72 5.68
C ALA A 156 -11.91 13.10 7.17
N VAL A 157 -10.71 13.24 7.73
CA VAL A 157 -10.49 13.56 9.15
C VAL A 157 -9.67 14.84 9.26
N GLY A 158 -10.13 15.79 10.07
CA GLY A 158 -9.43 17.04 10.35
C GLY A 158 -9.46 17.39 11.83
N VAL A 159 -8.31 17.37 12.50
CA VAL A 159 -8.21 17.65 13.94
C VAL A 159 -7.54 19.00 14.16
N SER A 160 -8.34 19.99 14.56
CA SER A 160 -7.89 21.34 14.86
C SER A 160 -7.72 21.59 16.35
N ASP A 161 -8.69 21.19 17.18
CA ASP A 161 -8.60 21.39 18.62
C ASP A 161 -8.29 20.06 19.31
N TYR A 162 -7.39 20.09 20.29
CA TYR A 162 -6.93 18.94 21.06
C TYR A 162 -7.25 19.13 22.54
N ALA A 163 -7.16 18.04 23.32
CA ALA A 163 -7.29 18.14 24.78
C ALA A 163 -6.20 19.01 25.45
N ASN A 164 -5.10 19.28 24.76
CA ASN A 164 -4.08 20.23 25.16
C ASN A 164 -4.03 21.37 24.13
N ASP A 165 -4.49 22.56 24.51
CA ASP A 165 -4.59 23.74 23.65
C ASP A 165 -3.26 24.15 23.00
N ASP A 166 -2.11 23.78 23.59
CA ASP A 166 -0.78 24.00 22.98
C ASP A 166 -0.59 23.23 21.65
N LEU A 167 -1.45 22.25 21.37
CA LEU A 167 -1.45 21.45 20.14
C LEU A 167 -2.49 21.95 19.11
N ASP A 168 -3.21 23.04 19.40
CA ASP A 168 -4.28 23.48 18.51
C ASP A 168 -3.76 23.97 17.16
N LEU A 169 -4.44 23.53 16.09
CA LEU A 169 -4.15 23.82 14.70
C LEU A 169 -5.28 24.63 14.07
N ARG A 170 -4.91 25.65 13.28
CA ARG A 170 -5.89 26.58 12.71
C ARG A 170 -6.71 26.03 11.55
N PHE A 171 -6.17 25.11 10.75
CA PHE A 171 -6.73 24.82 9.42
C PHE A 171 -7.12 23.36 9.18
N ALA A 172 -6.65 22.40 9.99
CA ALA A 172 -6.86 20.97 9.72
C ALA A 172 -8.34 20.56 9.56
N ALA A 173 -9.24 21.08 10.40
CA ALA A 173 -10.68 20.86 10.25
C ALA A 173 -11.25 21.47 8.96
N ALA A 174 -10.82 22.70 8.62
CA ALA A 174 -11.25 23.38 7.40
C ALA A 174 -10.74 22.69 6.13
N ASP A 175 -9.50 22.19 6.15
CA ASP A 175 -8.89 21.48 5.02
C ASP A 175 -9.61 20.16 4.74
N ALA A 176 -9.91 19.38 5.78
CA ALA A 176 -10.68 18.14 5.64
C ALA A 176 -12.09 18.40 5.10
N GLN A 177 -12.75 19.46 5.56
CA GLN A 177 -14.07 19.86 5.06
C GLN A 177 -14.02 20.30 3.59
N ALA A 178 -13.03 21.12 3.22
CA ALA A 178 -12.85 21.60 1.85
C ALA A 178 -12.53 20.44 0.90
N PHE A 179 -11.62 19.53 1.30
CA PHE A 179 -11.30 18.33 0.54
C PHE A 179 -12.53 17.45 0.31
N HIS A 180 -13.28 17.17 1.38
CA HIS A 180 -14.52 16.39 1.31
C HIS A 180 -15.49 16.99 0.29
N GLN A 181 -15.81 18.29 0.41
CA GLN A 181 -16.70 18.97 -0.52
C GLN A 181 -16.20 18.96 -1.97
N ALA A 182 -14.89 19.15 -2.18
CA ALA A 182 -14.28 19.12 -3.51
C ALA A 182 -14.41 17.75 -4.19
N ILE A 183 -14.25 16.66 -3.43
CA ILE A 183 -14.45 15.30 -3.93
C ILE A 183 -15.92 15.04 -4.27
N LEU A 184 -16.86 15.46 -3.41
CA LEU A 184 -18.29 15.29 -3.67
C LEU A 184 -18.79 16.02 -4.93
N ARG A 185 -18.28 17.23 -5.18
CA ARG A 185 -18.62 17.96 -6.41
C ARG A 185 -18.19 17.22 -7.68
N GLN A 186 -17.06 16.52 -7.61
CA GLN A 186 -16.48 15.79 -8.75
C GLN A 186 -17.03 14.36 -8.90
N SER A 187 -17.64 13.79 -7.87
CA SER A 187 -18.04 12.38 -7.85
C SER A 187 -19.38 12.06 -8.55
N SER A 188 -20.26 13.05 -8.71
CA SER A 188 -21.63 12.92 -9.23
C SER A 188 -21.79 12.15 -10.55
N ASN A 189 -20.75 12.12 -11.39
CA ASN A 189 -20.75 11.39 -12.67
C ASN A 189 -19.69 10.28 -12.76
N LEU A 190 -18.81 10.14 -11.77
CA LEU A 190 -17.72 9.17 -11.80
C LEU A 190 -18.07 7.87 -11.07
N TYR A 191 -18.89 7.95 -10.03
CA TYR A 191 -19.22 6.83 -9.15
C TYR A 191 -20.72 6.53 -9.15
N LYS A 192 -21.06 5.29 -8.80
CA LYS A 192 -22.46 4.86 -8.67
C LYS A 192 -23.06 5.36 -7.36
N GLN A 193 -22.35 5.18 -6.25
CA GLN A 193 -22.69 5.73 -4.93
C GLN A 193 -21.45 6.32 -4.27
N VAL A 194 -21.67 7.24 -3.34
CA VAL A 194 -20.63 7.79 -2.47
C VAL A 194 -20.99 7.45 -1.03
N HIS A 195 -20.08 6.73 -0.37
CA HIS A 195 -20.15 6.38 1.04
C HIS A 195 -19.13 7.25 1.77
N GLU A 196 -19.60 8.24 2.52
CA GLU A 196 -18.74 9.28 3.09
C GLU A 196 -18.78 9.32 4.62
N ARG A 197 -17.64 9.68 5.22
CA ARG A 197 -17.50 10.02 6.64
C ARG A 197 -16.61 11.26 6.74
N LEU A 198 -17.15 12.33 7.29
CA LEU A 198 -16.42 13.55 7.63
C LEU A 198 -16.33 13.67 9.15
N LEU A 199 -15.11 13.64 9.68
CA LEU A 199 -14.83 13.77 11.10
C LEU A 199 -13.95 15.01 11.30
N ILE A 200 -14.52 16.06 11.87
CA ILE A 200 -13.80 17.33 12.06
C ILE A 200 -14.08 17.93 13.43
N THR A 201 -13.09 18.60 14.00
CA THR A 201 -13.28 19.40 15.21
C THR A 201 -14.45 20.38 15.02
N GLY A 202 -15.36 20.44 15.99
CA GLY A 202 -16.56 21.29 15.92
C GLY A 202 -17.64 20.83 14.94
N GLY A 203 -17.44 19.70 14.24
CA GLY A 203 -18.42 19.10 13.34
C GLY A 203 -19.42 18.17 14.03
N THR A 204 -20.35 17.60 13.25
CA THR A 204 -21.35 16.64 13.75
C THR A 204 -20.73 15.37 14.33
N THR A 205 -19.61 14.91 13.75
CA THR A 205 -18.86 13.76 14.25
C THR A 205 -17.46 14.23 14.66
N PRO A 206 -17.13 14.23 15.97
CA PRO A 206 -15.81 14.64 16.41
C PRO A 206 -14.75 13.60 16.01
N PRO A 207 -13.53 14.02 15.66
CA PRO A 207 -12.46 13.13 15.24
C PRO A 207 -11.73 12.51 16.44
N THR A 208 -12.47 11.73 17.23
CA THR A 208 -11.91 10.93 18.33
C THR A 208 -11.29 9.63 17.80
N ALA A 209 -10.40 9.02 18.60
CA ALA A 209 -9.73 7.78 18.22
C ALA A 209 -10.72 6.65 17.87
N ASN A 210 -11.82 6.54 18.63
CA ASN A 210 -12.85 5.54 18.36
C ASN A 210 -13.62 5.85 17.07
N ASN A 211 -14.08 7.09 16.89
CA ASN A 211 -14.83 7.47 15.69
C ASN A 211 -14.00 7.29 14.42
N ILE A 212 -12.69 7.59 14.47
CA ILE A 212 -11.79 7.37 13.34
C ILE A 212 -11.70 5.87 13.01
N ARG A 213 -11.56 4.99 14.00
CA ARG A 213 -11.52 3.53 13.76
C ARG A 213 -12.82 3.03 13.15
N ASP A 214 -13.97 3.44 13.70
CA ASP A 214 -15.29 3.08 13.18
C ASP A 214 -15.49 3.59 11.74
N ALA A 215 -14.95 4.78 11.41
CA ALA A 215 -14.99 5.31 10.06
C ALA A 215 -14.11 4.50 9.08
N LEU A 216 -12.97 3.96 9.52
CA LEU A 216 -12.09 3.13 8.67
C LEU A 216 -12.71 1.77 8.33
N ASP A 217 -13.59 1.24 9.18
CA ASP A 217 -14.32 -0.01 8.89
C ASP A 217 -15.19 0.09 7.63
N LEU A 218 -15.54 1.31 7.23
CA LEU A 218 -16.22 1.57 5.97
C LEU A 218 -15.49 0.95 4.76
N PHE A 219 -14.15 0.93 4.78
CA PHE A 219 -13.34 0.40 3.67
C PHE A 219 -13.47 -1.11 3.47
N THR A 220 -13.95 -1.85 4.48
CA THR A 220 -14.17 -3.30 4.39
C THR A 220 -15.31 -3.68 3.44
N GLN A 221 -16.22 -2.75 3.16
CA GLN A 221 -17.37 -2.94 2.28
C GLN A 221 -16.99 -2.81 0.80
N ALA A 222 -15.81 -2.24 0.51
CA ALA A 222 -15.36 -1.99 -0.84
C ALA A 222 -15.07 -3.27 -1.64
N THR A 223 -15.48 -3.26 -2.90
CA THR A 223 -15.19 -4.27 -3.91
C THR A 223 -13.98 -3.86 -4.75
N PRO A 224 -13.42 -4.77 -5.56
CA PRO A 224 -12.31 -4.42 -6.44
C PRO A 224 -12.60 -3.24 -7.37
N LYS A 225 -13.86 -3.01 -7.77
CA LYS A 225 -14.21 -1.94 -8.73
C LYS A 225 -14.25 -0.54 -8.12
N ASP A 226 -14.21 -0.45 -6.79
CA ASP A 226 -14.48 0.78 -6.06
C ASP A 226 -13.21 1.61 -5.86
N THR A 227 -13.40 2.88 -5.49
CA THR A 227 -12.31 3.78 -5.10
C THR A 227 -12.42 4.11 -3.62
N ILE A 228 -11.30 4.08 -2.94
CA ILE A 228 -11.15 4.38 -1.52
C ILE A 228 -10.25 5.61 -1.40
N ILE A 229 -10.72 6.61 -0.67
CA ILE A 229 -9.98 7.83 -0.36
C ILE A 229 -9.95 8.01 1.15
N LEU A 230 -8.74 8.08 1.70
CA LEU A 230 -8.50 8.54 3.06
C LEU A 230 -7.81 9.91 3.01
N PHE A 231 -8.35 10.88 3.72
CA PHE A 231 -7.72 12.19 3.94
C PHE A 231 -7.54 12.39 5.45
N LEU A 232 -6.32 12.72 5.87
CA LEU A 232 -6.02 13.05 7.27
C LEU A 232 -5.30 14.39 7.34
N ALA A 233 -5.85 15.32 8.13
CA ALA A 233 -5.19 16.55 8.52
C ALA A 233 -5.14 16.67 10.05
N GLY A 234 -3.97 17.03 10.60
CA GLY A 234 -3.77 17.15 12.05
C GLY A 234 -2.34 16.85 12.50
N HIS A 235 -2.14 16.60 13.79
CA HIS A 235 -0.82 16.29 14.33
C HIS A 235 -0.41 14.83 14.09
N GLY A 236 0.83 14.67 13.60
CA GLY A 236 1.56 13.42 13.57
C GLY A 236 2.76 13.47 14.51
N VAL A 237 2.91 12.49 15.40
CA VAL A 237 4.04 12.43 16.34
C VAL A 237 4.82 11.14 16.17
N ARG A 238 6.13 11.22 16.44
CA ARG A 238 7.02 10.06 16.43
C ARG A 238 7.43 9.69 17.85
N GLN A 239 7.13 8.47 18.28
CA GLN A 239 7.57 7.94 19.57
C GLN A 239 8.15 6.53 19.41
N TYR A 240 9.36 6.29 19.92
CA TYR A 240 10.08 5.01 19.83
C TYR A 240 10.07 4.37 18.42
N MET A 241 10.38 5.18 17.40
CA MET A 241 10.36 4.81 15.97
C MET A 241 8.99 4.48 15.37
N GLN A 242 7.90 4.67 16.10
CA GLN A 242 6.53 4.54 15.59
C GLN A 242 5.94 5.93 15.33
N TYR A 243 5.14 6.03 14.27
CA TYR A 243 4.33 7.21 13.98
C TYR A 243 2.92 6.99 14.53
N TYR A 244 2.37 8.05 15.13
CA TYR A 244 0.99 8.11 15.60
C TYR A 244 0.34 9.36 15.01
N PHE A 245 -0.86 9.20 14.46
CA PHE A 245 -1.76 10.31 14.23
C PHE A 245 -2.48 10.62 15.54
N LEU A 246 -2.66 11.91 15.86
CA LEU A 246 -3.32 12.38 17.08
C LEU A 246 -4.78 12.77 16.78
N PRO A 247 -5.76 12.01 17.30
CA PRO A 247 -7.16 12.41 17.38
C PRO A 247 -7.38 13.56 18.39
N GLN A 248 -8.59 14.12 18.38
CA GLN A 248 -8.97 15.19 19.31
C GLN A 248 -8.84 14.78 20.79
N ASP A 249 -9.13 13.51 21.11
CA ASP A 249 -9.05 12.94 22.46
C ASP A 249 -7.68 12.35 22.82
N ALA A 250 -6.64 12.64 22.01
CA ALA A 250 -5.29 12.19 22.29
C ALA A 250 -4.83 12.69 23.67
N ASP A 251 -4.37 11.76 24.51
CA ASP A 251 -3.93 12.03 25.87
C ASP A 251 -2.51 11.48 26.07
N SER A 252 -1.65 12.28 26.67
CA SER A 252 -0.29 11.90 27.01
C SER A 252 -0.05 12.06 28.50
N ARG A 253 0.65 11.10 29.11
CA ARG A 253 1.09 11.17 30.50
C ARG A 253 2.58 10.89 30.55
N ASN A 254 3.34 11.75 31.23
CA ASN A 254 4.80 11.66 31.31
C ASN A 254 5.46 11.51 29.92
N GLN A 255 5.00 12.31 28.95
CA GLN A 255 5.45 12.28 27.54
C GLN A 255 5.20 10.94 26.82
N GLN A 256 4.26 10.13 27.31
CA GLN A 256 3.83 8.89 26.69
C GLN A 256 2.36 8.95 26.30
N TRP A 257 2.09 8.75 25.01
CA TRP A 257 0.74 8.72 24.47
C TRP A 257 0.00 7.45 24.90
N ARG A 258 -1.25 7.60 25.34
CA ARG A 258 -2.12 6.47 25.64
C ARG A 258 -2.51 5.77 24.35
N SER A 259 -2.22 4.48 24.24
CA SER A 259 -2.43 3.75 22.99
C SER A 259 -3.87 3.70 22.50
N SER A 260 -4.86 3.82 23.39
CA SER A 260 -6.29 3.81 23.02
C SER A 260 -6.75 5.13 22.39
N THR A 261 -6.09 6.24 22.70
CA THR A 261 -6.50 7.59 22.27
C THR A 261 -5.68 8.14 21.11
N VAL A 262 -4.77 7.34 20.56
CA VAL A 262 -4.01 7.67 19.35
C VAL A 262 -4.26 6.64 18.26
N ILE A 263 -4.02 7.01 17.01
CA ILE A 263 -4.11 6.09 15.88
C ILE A 263 -2.71 5.72 15.43
N ARG A 264 -2.37 4.44 15.52
CA ARG A 264 -1.07 3.96 15.05
C ARG A 264 -1.03 3.96 13.54
N TRP A 265 0.14 4.23 12.99
CA TRP A 265 0.34 4.15 11.54
C TRP A 265 -0.08 2.80 10.92
N ASN A 266 0.20 1.69 11.61
CA ASN A 266 -0.14 0.36 11.09
C ASN A 266 -1.65 0.11 11.03
N GLU A 267 -2.46 0.80 11.83
CA GLU A 267 -3.93 0.71 11.74
C GLU A 267 -4.41 1.32 10.41
N LEU A 268 -3.95 2.54 10.09
CA LEU A 268 -4.24 3.21 8.82
C LEU A 268 -3.76 2.39 7.62
N GLN A 269 -2.53 1.88 7.70
CA GLN A 269 -1.97 1.03 6.65
C GLN A 269 -2.77 -0.26 6.46
N THR A 270 -3.20 -0.89 7.56
CA THR A 270 -3.97 -2.14 7.48
C THR A 270 -5.32 -1.88 6.84
N ALA A 271 -6.04 -0.84 7.27
CA ALA A 271 -7.34 -0.48 6.70
C ALA A 271 -7.26 -0.24 5.17
N LEU A 272 -6.22 0.46 4.71
CA LEU A 272 -5.97 0.66 3.28
C LEU A 272 -5.49 -0.63 2.59
N ALA A 273 -4.62 -1.42 3.21
CA ALA A 273 -4.06 -2.62 2.59
C ALA A 273 -5.10 -3.72 2.39
N THR A 274 -6.10 -3.82 3.27
CA THR A 274 -7.18 -4.83 3.19
C THR A 274 -8.32 -4.42 2.27
N ALA A 275 -8.48 -3.12 1.99
CA ALA A 275 -9.46 -2.63 1.03
C ALA A 275 -9.15 -3.12 -0.40
N LYS A 276 -10.19 -3.58 -1.11
CA LYS A 276 -10.04 -4.26 -2.41
C LYS A 276 -9.88 -3.33 -3.61
N GLY A 277 -10.37 -2.09 -3.49
CA GLY A 277 -10.44 -1.12 -4.59
C GLY A 277 -9.15 -0.32 -4.83
N GLN A 278 -9.25 0.68 -5.71
CA GLN A 278 -8.19 1.68 -5.89
C GLN A 278 -8.09 2.54 -4.64
N ARG A 279 -6.88 2.75 -4.10
CA ARG A 279 -6.68 3.39 -2.79
C ARG A 279 -5.81 4.62 -2.91
N LEU A 280 -6.35 5.76 -2.50
CA LEU A 280 -5.70 7.05 -2.46
C LEU A 280 -5.62 7.51 -1.02
N PHE A 281 -4.44 7.92 -0.57
CA PHE A 281 -4.22 8.42 0.77
C PHE A 281 -3.58 9.80 0.71
N PHE A 282 -4.23 10.77 1.33
CA PHE A 282 -3.78 12.14 1.45
C PHE A 282 -3.48 12.39 2.92
N VAL A 283 -2.26 12.85 3.22
CA VAL A 283 -1.82 13.14 4.58
C VAL A 283 -1.28 14.57 4.64
N ASP A 284 -1.88 15.38 5.49
CA ASP A 284 -1.51 16.77 5.75
C ASP A 284 -1.25 16.94 7.25
N THR A 285 -0.08 16.46 7.68
CA THR A 285 0.29 16.47 9.10
C THR A 285 1.65 17.09 9.29
N CYS A 286 1.86 17.90 10.34
CA CYS A 286 3.21 18.29 10.75
C CYS A 286 4.06 17.02 10.96
N HIS A 287 5.28 16.98 10.42
CA HIS A 287 6.11 15.76 10.27
C HIS A 287 5.56 14.67 9.32
N SER A 288 4.78 15.03 8.31
CA SER A 288 4.37 14.09 7.26
C SER A 288 5.54 13.41 6.54
N ALA A 289 6.75 14.00 6.55
CA ALA A 289 7.99 13.32 6.12
C ALA A 289 8.33 12.06 6.95
N ALA A 290 7.93 12.02 8.23
CA ALA A 290 8.01 10.83 9.08
C ALA A 290 6.79 9.91 8.91
N ALA A 291 5.63 10.43 8.48
CA ALA A 291 4.50 9.63 8.03
C ALA A 291 4.86 8.86 6.74
N ILE A 292 5.56 9.52 5.80
CA ILE A 292 6.22 8.89 4.64
C ILE A 292 7.49 8.18 5.10
N ASN A 293 7.34 7.09 5.85
CA ASN A 293 8.49 6.25 6.16
C ASN A 293 8.84 5.34 4.94
N PRO A 294 10.08 4.83 4.85
CA PRO A 294 10.47 3.90 3.79
C PRO A 294 9.66 2.58 3.74
N ARG A 295 8.90 2.24 4.79
CA ARG A 295 7.92 1.15 4.75
C ARG A 295 6.66 1.60 4.02
N LEU A 296 6.10 2.77 4.27
CA LEU A 296 4.97 3.33 3.52
C LEU A 296 5.34 3.50 2.05
N ILE A 297 6.51 4.05 1.71
CA ILE A 297 6.92 4.14 0.29
C ILE A 297 6.99 2.75 -0.34
N LYS A 298 7.51 1.77 0.40
CA LYS A 298 7.60 0.38 -0.07
C LYS A 298 6.23 -0.30 -0.12
N ASP A 299 5.36 -0.07 0.83
CA ASP A 299 4.01 -0.65 0.92
C ASP A 299 3.07 0.06 -0.05
N ALA A 300 3.30 1.34 -0.34
CA ALA A 300 2.70 2.08 -1.44
C ALA A 300 3.19 1.56 -2.78
N ALA A 301 4.49 1.25 -2.92
CA ALA A 301 5.03 0.61 -4.12
C ALA A 301 4.56 -0.85 -4.30
N ASP A 302 4.43 -1.61 -3.19
CA ASP A 302 4.08 -3.03 -3.18
C ASP A 302 2.56 -3.27 -3.20
N ALA A 303 1.76 -2.39 -2.56
CA ALA A 303 0.30 -2.45 -2.47
C ALA A 303 -0.40 -1.40 -3.35
N ARG A 304 0.35 -0.61 -4.14
CA ARG A 304 -0.14 0.43 -5.08
C ARG A 304 -1.09 1.45 -4.44
N LEU A 305 -0.72 1.91 -3.24
CA LEU A 305 -1.31 3.08 -2.59
C LEU A 305 -0.67 4.34 -3.20
N LEU A 306 -1.46 5.29 -3.72
CA LEU A 306 -0.93 6.63 -3.97
C LEU A 306 -0.99 7.43 -2.68
N VAL A 307 0.16 7.95 -2.25
CA VAL A 307 0.29 8.80 -1.07
C VAL A 307 0.66 10.20 -1.52
N PHE A 308 -0.18 11.17 -1.18
CA PHE A 308 0.12 12.60 -1.30
C PHE A 308 0.38 13.15 0.09
N SER A 309 1.46 13.90 0.24
CA SER A 309 1.90 14.42 1.52
C SER A 309 2.30 15.88 1.38
N ALA A 310 1.73 16.75 2.21
CA ALA A 310 2.22 18.11 2.38
C ALA A 310 3.28 18.12 3.49
N THR A 311 4.52 18.48 3.17
CA THR A 311 5.59 18.73 4.15
C THR A 311 5.95 20.20 4.10
N ASP A 312 6.11 20.85 5.26
CA ASP A 312 6.87 22.09 5.32
C ASP A 312 8.28 21.83 4.79
N ALA A 313 8.71 22.67 3.83
CA ALA A 313 10.04 22.66 3.24
C ALA A 313 11.03 23.45 4.12
#